data_AF-A0A8C9UNN3-F1
#
_entry.id   AF-A0A8C9UNN3-F1
#
_cell.length_a   1.000
_cell.length_b   1.000
_cell.length_c   1.000
_cell.angle_alpha   90.00
_cell.angle_beta   90.00
_cell.angle_gamma   90.00
#
_symmetry.space_group_name_H-M   'P 1'
#
loop_
_entity.id
_entity.type
_entity.pdbx_description
1 polymer ?
#
loop_
_entity_poly.entity_id
_entity_poly.type
_entity_poly.pdbx_seq_one_letter_code
_entity_poly.pdbx_strand_id
1 'polypeptide(L)'
;MTMPWSQLGKDSWLGGTHCVACLVPPAASVLYHLFMCHQGGSSVYARLLALDMCGVCLVNTLGALPIIHCTLVCRPWLRPAALVGYTLLSAIAGWRALTAPSTSARLRAFGWQAGARLLVFGARAVGLGSGAPGSLRCYLRMDALALLGGLVNVARLPERWGPGRFDYWGNSHQIMHLLSVGSILQLHAGVVPDLLWAAHHACPPD
;
A
#
# COMPACT_ATOMS: atom_id res chain seq x y z
N MET A 1 4.15 -3.29 -15.92
CA MET A 1 5.04 -2.70 -14.90
C MET A 1 6.47 -3.05 -15.27
N THR A 2 7.30 -2.06 -15.57
CA THR A 2 8.72 -2.26 -15.92
C THR A 2 9.58 -1.72 -14.78
N MET A 3 10.50 -2.54 -14.28
CA MET A 3 11.45 -2.15 -13.24
C MET A 3 12.86 -2.03 -13.82
N PRO A 4 13.65 -1.00 -13.44
CA PRO A 4 14.97 -0.76 -13.99
C PRO A 4 16.05 -1.61 -13.28
N TRP A 5 15.92 -2.94 -13.33
CA TRP A 5 16.74 -3.88 -12.57
C TRP A 5 18.25 -3.66 -12.72
N SER A 6 18.71 -3.38 -13.94
CA SER A 6 20.13 -3.14 -14.24
C SER A 6 20.71 -1.92 -13.53
N GLN A 7 19.87 -0.94 -13.17
CA GLN A 7 20.28 0.30 -12.52
C GLN A 7 20.22 0.23 -10.99
N LEU A 8 19.49 -0.74 -10.41
CA LEU A 8 19.31 -0.82 -8.96
C LEU A 8 20.51 -1.43 -8.23
N GLY A 9 21.31 -2.27 -8.90
CA GLY A 9 22.49 -2.90 -8.31
C GLY A 9 22.15 -3.60 -6.97
N LYS A 10 22.75 -3.11 -5.87
CA LYS A 10 22.54 -3.64 -4.50
C LYS A 10 21.11 -3.45 -3.99
N ASP A 11 20.36 -2.48 -4.51
CA ASP A 11 18.99 -2.17 -4.11
C ASP A 11 17.93 -2.92 -4.92
N SER A 12 18.33 -3.95 -5.68
CA SER A 12 17.41 -4.80 -6.47
C SER A 12 16.30 -5.45 -5.62
N TRP A 13 16.56 -5.69 -4.33
CA TRP A 13 15.56 -6.22 -3.40
C TRP A 13 14.36 -5.27 -3.23
N LEU A 14 14.55 -3.94 -3.32
CA LEU A 14 13.47 -2.95 -3.28
C LEU A 14 12.59 -3.04 -4.53
N GLY A 15 13.19 -3.35 -5.68
CA GLY A 15 12.44 -3.63 -6.89
C GLY A 15 11.57 -4.88 -6.75
N GLY A 16 12.12 -5.93 -6.13
CA GLY A 16 11.40 -7.17 -5.84
C GLY A 16 10.21 -6.95 -4.90
N THR A 17 10.44 -6.26 -3.77
CA THR A 17 9.37 -5.95 -2.80
C THR A 17 8.29 -5.06 -3.41
N HIS A 18 8.65 -4.10 -4.26
CA HIS A 18 7.70 -3.26 -5.00
C HIS A 18 6.83 -4.06 -5.97
N CYS A 19 7.43 -4.99 -6.73
CA CYS A 19 6.68 -5.88 -7.63
C CYS A 19 5.67 -6.73 -6.86
N VAL A 20 6.10 -7.33 -5.74
CA VAL A 20 5.22 -8.11 -4.85
C VAL A 20 4.08 -7.22 -4.33
N ALA A 21 4.40 -6.00 -3.87
CA ALA A 21 3.42 -5.04 -3.37
C ALA A 21 2.35 -4.69 -4.42
N CYS A 22 2.69 -4.65 -5.70
CA CYS A 22 1.75 -4.26 -6.75
C CYS A 22 0.95 -5.42 -7.34
N LEU A 23 1.52 -6.63 -7.35
CA LEU A 23 0.92 -7.79 -8.04
C LEU A 23 0.15 -8.72 -7.10
N VAL A 24 0.65 -8.96 -5.90
CA VAL A 24 0.03 -9.91 -4.96
C VAL A 24 -1.35 -9.47 -4.49
N PRO A 25 -1.60 -8.20 -4.09
CA PRO A 25 -2.92 -7.79 -3.63
C PRO A 25 -4.04 -8.00 -4.67
N PRO A 26 -3.93 -7.53 -5.92
CA PRO A 26 -5.00 -7.77 -6.89
C PRO A 26 -5.16 -9.26 -7.21
N ALA A 27 -4.07 -10.03 -7.27
CA ALA A 27 -4.14 -11.47 -7.48
C ALA A 27 -4.88 -12.20 -6.34
N ALA A 28 -4.53 -11.90 -5.09
CA ALA A 28 -5.18 -12.45 -3.90
C ALA A 28 -6.67 -12.08 -3.87
N SER A 29 -7.00 -10.84 -4.23
CA SER A 29 -8.38 -10.36 -4.25
C SER A 29 -9.23 -11.04 -5.33
N VAL A 30 -8.68 -11.21 -6.53
CA VAL A 30 -9.35 -11.95 -7.62
C VAL A 30 -9.59 -13.40 -7.22
N LEU A 31 -8.60 -14.07 -6.62
CA LEU A 31 -8.76 -15.45 -6.14
C LEU A 31 -9.86 -15.55 -5.08
N TYR A 32 -9.91 -14.64 -4.12
CA TYR A 32 -10.97 -14.61 -3.12
C TYR A 32 -12.34 -14.45 -3.76
N HIS A 33 -12.54 -13.42 -4.59
CA HIS A 33 -13.85 -13.15 -5.17
C HIS A 33 -14.31 -14.20 -6.18
N LEU A 34 -13.39 -14.88 -6.87
CA LEU A 34 -13.72 -15.96 -7.79
C LEU A 34 -14.18 -17.22 -7.04
N PHE A 35 -13.59 -17.51 -5.89
CA PHE A 35 -13.81 -18.77 -5.15
C PHE A 35 -14.53 -18.60 -3.81
N MET A 36 -15.07 -17.42 -3.49
CA MET A 36 -15.75 -17.18 -2.20
C MET A 36 -17.01 -18.04 -2.00
N CYS A 37 -17.66 -18.47 -3.08
CA CYS A 37 -18.83 -19.35 -3.06
C CYS A 37 -18.48 -20.83 -3.31
N HIS A 38 -17.22 -21.22 -3.12
CA HIS A 38 -16.76 -22.59 -3.36
C HIS A 38 -17.46 -23.60 -2.43
N GLN A 39 -17.66 -24.84 -2.91
CA GLN A 39 -18.35 -25.91 -2.18
C GLN A 39 -17.71 -26.28 -0.83
N GLY A 40 -16.44 -25.94 -0.63
CA GLY A 40 -15.72 -26.10 0.64
C GLY A 40 -16.24 -25.21 1.79
N GLY A 41 -17.24 -24.38 1.55
CA GLY A 41 -18.00 -23.68 2.57
C GLY A 41 -17.21 -22.63 3.36
N SER A 42 -17.59 -22.44 4.62
CA SER A 42 -17.08 -21.36 5.48
C SER A 42 -15.57 -21.40 5.73
N SER A 43 -14.96 -22.59 5.77
CA SER A 43 -13.51 -22.72 5.99
C SER A 43 -12.71 -22.18 4.81
N VAL A 44 -13.10 -22.52 3.58
CA VAL A 44 -12.47 -22.02 2.36
C VAL A 44 -12.69 -20.51 2.23
N TYR A 45 -13.91 -20.04 2.49
CA TYR A 45 -14.23 -18.61 2.52
C TYR A 45 -13.31 -17.83 3.47
N ALA A 46 -13.13 -18.30 4.71
CA ALA A 46 -12.31 -17.63 5.72
C ALA A 46 -10.82 -17.59 5.33
N ARG A 47 -10.30 -18.67 4.76
CA ARG A 47 -8.89 -18.73 4.28
C ARG A 47 -8.66 -17.79 3.10
N LEU A 48 -9.57 -17.77 2.13
CA LEU A 48 -9.47 -16.88 0.97
C LEU A 48 -9.63 -15.41 1.37
N LEU A 49 -10.53 -15.10 2.31
CA LEU A 49 -10.65 -13.75 2.87
C LEU A 49 -9.37 -13.34 3.61
N ALA A 50 -8.77 -14.24 4.38
CA ALA A 50 -7.49 -13.97 5.03
C ALA A 50 -6.38 -13.73 3.99
N LEU A 51 -6.37 -14.46 2.88
CA LEU A 51 -5.43 -14.25 1.77
C LEU A 51 -5.59 -12.87 1.12
N ASP A 52 -6.81 -12.43 0.84
CA ASP A 52 -7.11 -11.08 0.33
C ASP A 52 -6.63 -10.00 1.30
N MET A 53 -6.92 -10.16 2.59
CA MET A 53 -6.46 -9.24 3.64
C MET A 53 -4.93 -9.24 3.78
N CYS A 54 -4.26 -10.39 3.64
CA CYS A 54 -2.80 -10.47 3.59
C CYS A 54 -2.25 -9.68 2.41
N GLY A 55 -2.91 -9.73 1.24
CA GLY A 55 -2.58 -8.88 0.09
C GLY A 55 -2.57 -7.39 0.44
N VAL A 56 -3.64 -6.91 1.10
CA VAL A 56 -3.74 -5.51 1.57
C VAL A 56 -2.64 -5.16 2.57
N CYS A 57 -2.30 -6.07 3.49
CA CYS A 57 -1.20 -5.87 4.44
C CYS A 57 0.16 -5.80 3.72
N LEU A 58 0.38 -6.65 2.72
CA LEU A 58 1.61 -6.70 1.95
C LEU A 58 1.86 -5.41 1.17
N VAL A 59 0.86 -4.87 0.46
CA VAL A 59 1.05 -3.60 -0.29
C VAL A 59 1.33 -2.43 0.65
N ASN A 60 0.62 -2.33 1.78
CA ASN A 60 0.87 -1.28 2.77
C ASN A 60 2.26 -1.38 3.40
N THR A 61 2.79 -2.60 3.54
CA THR A 61 4.11 -2.85 4.14
C THR A 61 5.21 -2.64 3.10
N LEU A 62 5.21 -3.48 2.07
CA LEU A 62 6.26 -3.55 1.06
C LEU A 62 6.28 -2.34 0.14
N GLY A 63 5.12 -1.72 -0.14
CA GLY A 63 5.05 -0.50 -0.95
C GLY A 63 5.69 0.70 -0.26
N ALA A 64 5.73 0.72 1.08
CA ALA A 64 6.34 1.81 1.84
C ALA A 64 7.86 1.67 2.00
N LEU A 65 8.42 0.45 1.91
CA LEU A 65 9.87 0.25 2.10
C LEU A 65 10.72 1.03 1.08
N PRO A 66 10.43 1.01 -0.24
CA PRO A 66 11.14 1.84 -1.22
C PRO A 66 11.02 3.34 -0.90
N ILE A 67 9.84 3.80 -0.51
CA ILE A 67 9.59 5.20 -0.17
C ILE A 67 10.47 5.63 1.01
N ILE A 68 10.47 4.87 2.10
CA ILE A 68 11.26 5.15 3.30
C ILE A 68 12.75 5.10 2.97
N HIS A 69 13.18 4.09 2.21
CA HIS A 69 14.57 3.95 1.80
C HIS A 69 15.06 5.15 1.00
N CYS A 70 14.34 5.53 -0.07
CA CYS A 70 14.69 6.67 -0.91
C CYS A 70 14.65 7.98 -0.13
N THR A 71 13.65 8.17 0.74
CA THR A 71 13.51 9.39 1.54
C THR A 71 14.66 9.58 2.52
N LEU A 72 15.19 8.50 3.08
CA LEU A 72 16.25 8.53 4.08
C LEU A 72 17.60 8.06 3.54
N VAL A 73 17.81 8.06 2.22
CA VAL A 73 19.03 7.51 1.60
C VAL A 73 20.32 8.11 2.16
N CYS A 74 20.31 9.41 2.49
CA CYS A 74 21.45 10.12 3.07
C CYS A 74 21.51 10.10 4.61
N ARG A 75 20.69 9.29 5.28
CA ARG A 75 20.65 9.20 6.74
C ARG A 75 21.01 7.78 7.19
N PRO A 76 22.31 7.47 7.39
CA PRO A 76 22.79 6.09 7.55
C PRO A 76 22.22 5.37 8.77
N TRP A 77 21.97 6.10 9.87
CA TRP A 77 21.38 5.55 11.09
C TRP A 77 19.86 5.56 11.09
N LEU A 78 19.26 6.64 10.57
CA LEU A 78 17.80 6.81 10.61
C LEU A 78 17.09 5.89 9.61
N ARG A 79 17.70 5.62 8.45
CA ARG A 79 17.15 4.74 7.42
C ARG A 79 16.85 3.31 7.92
N PRO A 80 17.82 2.54 8.45
CA PRO A 80 17.54 1.20 8.94
C PRO A 80 16.58 1.22 10.14
N ALA A 81 16.70 2.19 11.06
CA ALA A 81 15.78 2.33 12.18
C ALA A 81 14.33 2.55 11.72
N ALA A 82 14.11 3.43 10.73
CA ALA A 82 12.80 3.70 10.17
C ALA A 82 12.22 2.49 9.40
N LEU A 83 13.04 1.78 8.63
CA LEU A 83 12.62 0.57 7.92
C LEU A 83 12.19 -0.54 8.90
N VAL A 84 12.98 -0.79 9.95
CA VAL A 84 12.64 -1.76 11.01
C VAL A 84 11.39 -1.32 11.76
N GLY A 85 11.35 -0.06 12.21
CA GLY A 85 10.21 0.49 12.95
C GLY A 85 8.90 0.41 12.16
N TYR A 86 8.92 0.78 10.87
CA TYR A 86 7.75 0.69 10.00
C TYR A 86 7.33 -0.76 9.73
N THR A 87 8.29 -1.68 9.58
CA THR A 87 8.00 -3.11 9.40
C THR A 87 7.33 -3.70 10.63
N LEU A 88 7.82 -3.39 11.83
CA LEU A 88 7.21 -3.80 13.10
C LEU A 88 5.80 -3.22 13.27
N LEU A 89 5.65 -1.92 12.99
CA LEU A 89 4.35 -1.25 12.99
C LEU A 89 3.35 -1.95 12.06
N SER A 90 3.81 -2.30 10.86
CA SER A 90 3.00 -2.96 9.84
C SER A 90 2.66 -4.40 10.22
N ALA A 91 3.54 -5.12 10.90
CA ALA A 91 3.24 -6.46 11.43
C ALA A 91 2.13 -6.39 12.48
N ILE A 92 2.19 -5.42 13.40
CA ILE A 92 1.15 -5.21 14.42
C ILE A 92 -0.18 -4.80 13.76
N ALA A 93 -0.13 -3.86 12.81
CA ALA A 93 -1.31 -3.41 12.09
C ALA A 93 -1.95 -4.54 11.28
N GLY A 94 -1.15 -5.36 10.60
CA GLY A 94 -1.59 -6.53 9.84
C GLY A 94 -2.23 -7.59 10.73
N TRP A 95 -1.62 -7.91 11.88
CA TRP A 95 -2.21 -8.81 12.88
C TRP A 95 -3.58 -8.29 13.34
N ARG A 96 -3.68 -7.00 13.68
CA ARG A 96 -4.95 -6.38 14.08
C ARG A 96 -5.97 -6.37 12.95
N ALA A 97 -5.56 -6.19 11.69
CA ALA A 97 -6.46 -6.20 10.55
C ALA A 97 -7.00 -7.61 10.26
N LEU A 98 -6.16 -8.64 10.38
CA LEU A 98 -6.55 -10.05 10.21
C LEU A 98 -7.49 -10.54 11.31
N THR A 99 -7.32 -10.03 12.54
CA THR A 99 -8.16 -10.39 13.70
C THR A 99 -9.35 -9.44 13.91
N ALA A 100 -9.50 -8.40 13.08
CA ALA A 100 -10.52 -7.38 13.28
C ALA A 100 -11.94 -7.92 13.02
N PRO A 101 -12.89 -7.64 13.94
CA PRO A 101 -14.28 -8.10 13.80
C PRO A 101 -15.11 -7.26 12.81
N SER A 102 -14.62 -6.09 12.40
CA SER A 102 -15.36 -5.16 11.54
C SER A 102 -14.45 -4.41 10.56
N THR A 103 -15.04 -3.93 9.46
CA THR A 103 -14.36 -3.10 8.46
C THR A 103 -13.83 -1.78 9.05
N SER A 104 -14.54 -1.19 10.01
CA SER A 104 -14.09 0.02 10.71
C SER A 104 -12.88 -0.24 11.61
N ALA A 105 -12.79 -1.41 12.25
CA ALA A 105 -11.61 -1.82 13.00
C ALA A 105 -10.40 -2.02 12.08
N ARG A 106 -10.60 -2.60 10.88
CA ARG A 106 -9.54 -2.72 9.85
C ARG A 106 -9.06 -1.35 9.36
N LEU A 107 -9.97 -0.44 9.07
CA LEU A 107 -9.63 0.93 8.62
C LEU A 107 -8.76 1.66 9.66
N ARG A 108 -9.05 1.52 10.96
CA ARG A 108 -8.21 2.10 12.02
C ARG A 108 -6.81 1.50 12.06
N ALA A 109 -6.68 0.19 11.88
CA ALA A 109 -5.36 -0.48 11.86
C ALA A 109 -4.50 0.05 10.70
N PHE A 110 -5.08 0.13 9.49
CA PHE A 110 -4.38 0.70 8.33
C PHE A 110 -4.15 2.21 8.45
N GLY A 111 -5.02 2.93 9.17
CA GLY A 111 -4.86 4.36 9.45
C GLY A 111 -3.56 4.68 10.19
N TRP A 112 -3.10 3.79 11.06
CA TRP A 112 -1.83 3.97 11.77
C TRP A 112 -0.62 3.84 10.84
N GLN A 113 -0.67 2.91 9.86
CA GLN A 113 0.36 2.78 8.82
C GLN A 113 0.35 4.00 7.88
N ALA A 114 -0.84 4.49 7.49
CA ALA A 114 -0.98 5.70 6.70
C ALA A 114 -0.41 6.92 7.45
N GLY A 115 -0.71 7.07 8.75
CA GLY A 115 -0.14 8.12 9.59
C GLY A 115 1.39 8.08 9.62
N ALA A 116 2.00 6.90 9.77
CA ALA A 116 3.45 6.76 9.72
C ALA A 116 4.04 7.17 8.35
N ARG A 117 3.37 6.84 7.23
CA ARG A 117 3.79 7.30 5.89
C ARG A 117 3.66 8.81 5.73
N LEU A 118 2.60 9.43 6.25
CA LEU A 118 2.43 10.87 6.22
C LEU A 118 3.57 11.59 6.96
N LEU A 119 4.12 11.01 8.03
CA LEU A 119 5.32 11.57 8.68
C LEU A 119 6.54 11.55 7.75
N VAL A 120 6.74 10.46 7.00
CA VAL A 120 7.82 10.36 5.99
C VAL A 120 7.62 11.39 4.87
N PHE A 121 6.39 11.56 4.39
CA PHE A 121 6.04 12.57 3.40
C PHE A 121 6.26 13.99 3.93
N GLY A 122 5.88 14.24 5.18
CA GLY A 122 6.12 15.50 5.88
C GLY A 122 7.60 15.82 5.98
N ALA A 123 8.42 14.85 6.43
CA ALA A 123 9.88 14.99 6.50
C ALA A 123 10.47 15.34 5.12
N ARG A 124 9.99 14.71 4.05
CA ARG A 124 10.39 15.02 2.68
C ARG A 124 9.93 16.42 2.23
N ALA A 125 8.72 16.83 2.60
CA ALA A 125 8.16 18.13 2.22
C ALA A 125 8.91 19.31 2.88
N VAL A 126 9.38 19.14 4.12
CA VAL A 126 10.15 20.18 4.84
C VAL A 126 11.66 20.14 4.53
N GLY A 127 12.10 19.32 3.57
CA GLY A 127 13.50 19.24 3.15
C GLY A 127 14.41 18.39 4.05
N LEU A 128 13.85 17.66 5.02
CA LEU A 128 14.62 16.71 5.85
C LEU A 128 14.87 15.37 5.15
N GLY A 129 14.08 15.07 4.11
CA GLY A 129 14.17 13.85 3.31
C GLY A 129 14.52 14.13 1.84
N SER A 130 15.02 13.10 1.18
CA SER A 130 15.52 13.10 -0.20
C SER A 130 14.53 12.44 -1.17
N GLY A 131 14.80 12.56 -2.47
CA GLY A 131 14.20 11.73 -3.51
C GLY A 131 13.84 12.47 -4.80
N ALA A 132 13.29 11.74 -5.77
CA ALA A 132 12.93 12.27 -7.08
C ALA A 132 11.95 13.46 -7.02
N PRO A 133 12.14 14.47 -7.88
CA PRO A 133 11.16 15.54 -8.05
C PRO A 133 9.79 14.98 -8.47
N GLY A 134 8.74 15.34 -7.74
CA GLY A 134 7.36 15.00 -8.08
C GLY A 134 6.85 13.64 -7.58
N SER A 135 7.69 12.71 -7.12
CA SER A 135 7.21 11.42 -6.58
C SER A 135 6.40 11.59 -5.28
N LEU A 136 6.70 12.62 -4.48
CA LEU A 136 5.88 12.99 -3.32
C LEU A 136 4.40 13.22 -3.69
N ARG A 137 4.12 13.87 -4.84
CA ARG A 137 2.75 14.09 -5.30
C ARG A 137 2.05 12.77 -5.66
N CYS A 138 2.78 11.82 -6.23
CA CYS A 138 2.27 10.47 -6.49
C CYS A 138 1.95 9.75 -5.19
N TYR A 139 2.80 9.85 -4.16
CA TYR A 139 2.56 9.23 -2.86
C TYR A 139 1.36 9.83 -2.11
N LEU A 140 1.18 11.15 -2.18
CA LEU A 140 -0.01 11.81 -1.62
C LEU A 140 -1.29 11.36 -2.34
N ARG A 141 -1.27 11.23 -3.67
CA ARG A 141 -2.39 10.70 -4.45
C ARG A 141 -2.67 9.24 -4.13
N MET A 142 -1.63 8.43 -3.96
CA MET A 142 -1.73 7.01 -3.57
C MET A 142 -2.51 6.87 -2.25
N ASP A 143 -2.07 7.56 -1.18
CA ASP A 143 -2.73 7.48 0.12
C ASP A 143 -4.15 8.11 0.09
N ALA A 144 -4.36 9.19 -0.67
CA ALA A 144 -5.68 9.79 -0.83
C ALA A 144 -6.68 8.83 -1.51
N LEU A 145 -6.26 8.15 -2.58
CA LEU A 145 -7.10 7.16 -3.27
C LEU A 145 -7.41 5.95 -2.37
N ALA A 146 -6.42 5.45 -1.63
CA ALA A 146 -6.61 4.34 -0.70
C ALA A 146 -7.56 4.71 0.44
N LEU A 147 -7.39 5.89 1.03
CA LEU A 147 -8.27 6.40 2.09
C LEU A 147 -9.70 6.60 1.58
N LEU A 148 -9.87 7.24 0.41
CA LEU A 148 -11.18 7.44 -0.19
C LEU A 148 -11.88 6.11 -0.47
N GLY A 149 -11.17 5.13 -1.04
CA GLY A 149 -11.73 3.79 -1.27
C GLY A 149 -12.18 3.11 0.02
N GLY A 150 -11.35 3.19 1.08
CA GLY A 150 -11.69 2.65 2.40
C GLY A 150 -12.92 3.34 3.02
N LEU A 151 -13.02 4.67 2.91
CA LEU A 151 -14.16 5.44 3.42
C LEU A 151 -15.45 5.11 2.65
N VAL A 152 -15.39 5.02 1.32
CA VAL A 152 -16.53 4.65 0.48
C VAL A 152 -17.05 3.26 0.85
N ASN A 153 -16.15 2.28 1.02
CA ASN A 153 -16.51 0.92 1.42
C ASN A 153 -17.12 0.85 2.82
N VAL A 154 -16.54 1.55 3.80
CA VAL A 154 -17.08 1.59 5.18
C VAL A 154 -18.44 2.30 5.24
N ALA A 155 -18.60 3.38 4.48
CA ALA A 155 -19.85 4.14 4.43
C ALA A 155 -20.96 3.42 3.63
N ARG A 156 -20.60 2.39 2.84
CA ARG A 156 -21.49 1.65 1.93
C ARG A 156 -22.17 2.57 0.91
N LEU A 157 -21.42 3.52 0.35
CA LEU A 157 -21.92 4.44 -0.67
C LEU A 157 -21.52 3.97 -2.06
N PRO A 158 -22.44 3.99 -3.05
CA PRO A 158 -23.77 4.60 -3.04
C PRO A 158 -24.92 3.65 -2.62
N GLU A 159 -24.67 2.36 -2.35
CA GLU A 159 -25.74 1.38 -2.12
C GLU A 159 -26.63 1.68 -0.91
N ARG A 160 -26.12 2.42 0.08
CA ARG A 160 -26.91 2.94 1.20
C ARG A 160 -27.99 3.92 0.75
N TRP A 161 -27.79 4.66 -0.35
CA TRP A 161 -28.78 5.61 -0.88
C TRP A 161 -29.84 4.94 -1.74
N GLY A 162 -29.54 3.79 -2.32
CA GLY A 162 -30.46 3.05 -3.17
C GLY A 162 -30.27 1.54 -3.03
N PRO A 163 -30.78 0.92 -1.94
CA PRO A 163 -30.72 -0.52 -1.76
C PRO A 163 -31.31 -1.25 -2.98
N GLY A 164 -30.62 -2.28 -3.48
CA GLY A 164 -31.04 -3.05 -4.66
C GLY A 164 -30.66 -2.44 -6.01
N ARG A 165 -30.27 -1.16 -6.07
CA ARG A 165 -29.89 -0.51 -7.36
C ARG A 165 -28.46 -0.80 -7.80
N PHE A 166 -27.59 -1.14 -6.85
CA PHE A 166 -26.14 -1.29 -7.07
C PHE A 166 -25.66 -2.73 -6.88
N ASP A 167 -26.56 -3.71 -6.91
CA ASP A 167 -26.25 -5.11 -6.59
C ASP A 167 -25.22 -5.71 -7.57
N TYR A 168 -25.31 -5.35 -8.85
CA TYR A 168 -24.39 -5.83 -9.89
C TYR A 168 -23.26 -4.85 -10.22
N TRP A 169 -23.56 -3.55 -10.23
CA TRP A 169 -22.64 -2.51 -10.72
C TRP A 169 -22.64 -1.29 -9.80
N GLY A 170 -21.44 -0.73 -9.59
CA GLY A 170 -21.26 0.53 -8.88
C GLY A 170 -21.46 0.46 -7.37
N ASN A 171 -21.43 -0.73 -6.75
CA ASN A 171 -21.41 -0.83 -5.30
C ASN A 171 -20.08 -0.30 -4.72
N SER A 172 -20.10 0.09 -3.45
CA SER A 172 -18.95 0.64 -2.73
C SER A 172 -17.70 -0.25 -2.80
N HIS A 173 -17.88 -1.57 -2.78
CA HIS A 173 -16.78 -2.54 -2.81
C HIS A 173 -16.09 -2.57 -4.18
N GLN A 174 -16.84 -2.49 -5.28
CA GLN A 174 -16.28 -2.32 -6.62
C GLN A 174 -15.53 -0.98 -6.75
N ILE A 175 -16.11 0.11 -6.23
CA ILE A 175 -15.46 1.43 -6.26
C ILE A 175 -14.16 1.41 -5.46
N MET A 176 -14.15 0.78 -4.28
CA MET A 176 -12.95 0.60 -3.47
C MET A 176 -11.85 -0.13 -4.25
N HIS A 177 -12.18 -1.22 -4.96
CA HIS A 177 -11.21 -1.94 -5.79
C HIS A 177 -10.64 -1.08 -6.92
N LEU A 178 -11.49 -0.33 -7.61
CA LEU A 178 -11.04 0.60 -8.66
C LEU A 178 -10.07 1.66 -8.12
N LEU A 179 -10.41 2.27 -6.99
CA LEU A 179 -9.55 3.25 -6.32
C LEU A 179 -8.25 2.62 -5.80
N SER A 180 -8.31 1.37 -5.33
CA SER A 180 -7.12 0.63 -4.87
C SER A 180 -6.16 0.33 -6.02
N VAL A 181 -6.66 -0.06 -7.20
CA VAL A 181 -5.82 -0.21 -8.41
C VAL A 181 -5.21 1.13 -8.79
N GLY A 182 -6.00 2.21 -8.78
CA GLY A 182 -5.49 3.58 -9.01
C GLY A 182 -4.38 3.96 -8.02
N SER A 183 -4.54 3.60 -6.75
CA SER A 183 -3.52 3.81 -5.70
C SER A 183 -2.23 3.05 -6.02
N ILE A 184 -2.31 1.77 -6.41
CA ILE A 184 -1.14 0.96 -6.82
C ILE A 184 -0.42 1.56 -8.04
N LEU A 185 -1.17 2.09 -9.00
CA LEU A 185 -0.58 2.78 -10.16
C LEU A 185 0.15 4.06 -9.75
N GLN A 186 -0.40 4.84 -8.81
CA GLN A 186 0.29 6.01 -8.25
C GLN A 186 1.53 5.62 -7.44
N LEU A 187 1.47 4.51 -6.67
CA LEU A 187 2.63 3.95 -5.99
C LEU A 187 3.75 3.63 -6.99
N HIS A 188 3.44 2.92 -8.07
CA HIS A 188 4.43 2.57 -9.10
C HIS A 188 5.00 3.80 -9.80
N ALA A 189 4.14 4.77 -10.15
CA ALA A 189 4.55 6.02 -10.79
C ALA A 189 5.46 6.88 -9.90
N GLY A 190 5.33 6.78 -8.57
CA GLY A 190 6.21 7.44 -7.61
C GLY A 190 7.51 6.68 -7.37
N VAL A 191 7.43 5.38 -7.08
CA VAL A 191 8.57 4.55 -6.63
C VAL A 191 9.61 4.35 -7.73
N VAL A 192 9.21 4.14 -8.99
CA VAL A 192 10.18 3.89 -10.07
C VAL A 192 11.15 5.06 -10.27
N PRO A 193 10.66 6.31 -10.44
CA PRO A 193 11.56 7.47 -10.49
C PRO A 193 12.37 7.65 -9.20
N ASP A 194 11.81 7.34 -8.04
CA ASP A 194 12.48 7.51 -6.74
C ASP A 194 13.66 6.54 -6.56
N LEU A 195 13.48 5.29 -6.97
CA LEU A 195 14.53 4.28 -6.96
C LEU A 195 15.64 4.61 -7.96
N LEU A 196 15.28 5.06 -9.16
CA LEU A 196 16.25 5.54 -10.15
C LEU A 196 17.04 6.73 -9.61
N TRP A 197 16.35 7.70 -9.02
CA TRP A 197 16.99 8.85 -8.42
C TRP A 197 17.95 8.44 -7.30
N ALA A 198 17.53 7.55 -6.41
CA ALA A 198 18.35 7.08 -5.29
C ALA A 198 19.61 6.33 -5.77
N ALA A 199 19.53 5.56 -6.87
CA ALA A 199 20.67 4.85 -7.43
C ALA A 199 21.77 5.78 -7.99
N HIS A 200 21.39 6.97 -8.47
CA HIS A 200 22.31 7.94 -9.07
C HIS A 200 22.63 9.15 -8.17
N HIS A 201 21.98 9.26 -7.01
CA HIS A 201 22.14 10.40 -6.12
C HIS A 201 23.34 10.23 -5.17
N ALA A 202 24.26 11.19 -5.19
CA ALA A 202 25.33 11.30 -4.21
C ALA A 202 24.88 12.16 -3.03
N CYS A 203 24.99 11.61 -1.82
CA CYS A 203 24.69 12.36 -0.61
C CYS A 203 25.77 13.41 -0.33
N PRO A 204 25.41 14.57 0.24
CA PRO A 204 26.39 15.54 0.68
C PRO A 204 27.32 14.91 1.73
N PRO A 205 28.62 15.28 1.76
CA PRO A 205 29.49 14.91 2.87
C PRO A 205 28.95 15.55 4.16
N ASP A 206 28.95 14.76 5.24
CA ASP A 206 28.55 15.19 6.58
C ASP A 206 29.47 16.30 7.14
#